data_AF-A0A529LZB1-F1
#
_entry.id   AF-A0A529LZB1-F1
#
_cell.length_a   1.000
_cell.length_b   1.000
_cell.length_c   1.000
_cell.angle_alpha   90.00
_cell.angle_beta   90.00
_cell.angle_gamma   90.00
#
_symmetry.space_group_name_H-M   'P 1'
#
loop_
_entity.id
_entity.type
_entity.pdbx_description
1 polymer ?
#
loop_
_entity_poly.entity_id
_entity_poly.type
_entity_poly.pdbx_seq_one_letter_code
_entity_poly.pdbx_strand_id
1 'polypeptide(L)'
;GKLTEELEAKIAAAATKAELEDIYLPYKPKRRTKAEIARERGLGPLAEAILADRSKVPAELALAYVTEEVADAKAALEGARDILSEQFAENADLVGKLRAYMKERAFLRAKVVDGKQEAGAKFSDYFDHVERWSGVPSHRALAMLRGRNEEVLSLDIEV
;
A
#
# COMPACT_ATOMS: atom_id res chain seq x y z
N GLY A 1 -12.90 -20.42 14.48
CA GLY A 1 -11.68 -19.90 13.82
C GLY A 1 -12.07 -19.15 12.56
N LYS A 2 -11.13 -18.43 11.93
CA LYS A 2 -11.36 -17.71 10.65
C LYS A 2 -10.92 -18.51 9.41
N LEU A 3 -10.40 -19.73 9.60
CA LEU A 3 -10.00 -20.63 8.53
C LEU A 3 -11.23 -21.27 7.88
N THR A 4 -11.68 -20.70 6.77
CA THR A 4 -12.73 -21.26 5.92
C THR A 4 -12.12 -22.25 4.92
N GLU A 5 -12.94 -23.13 4.34
CA GLU A 5 -12.48 -24.07 3.30
C GLU A 5 -11.86 -23.33 2.10
N GLU A 6 -12.45 -22.19 1.71
CA GLU A 6 -11.90 -21.33 0.65
C GLU A 6 -10.51 -20.77 1.03
N LEU A 7 -10.35 -20.29 2.28
CA LEU A 7 -9.08 -19.77 2.76
C LEU A 7 -8.02 -20.85 2.85
N GLU A 8 -8.38 -22.04 3.34
CA GLU A 8 -7.50 -23.20 3.40
C GLU A 8 -7.01 -23.61 2.02
N ALA A 9 -7.91 -23.66 1.03
CA ALA A 9 -7.55 -23.94 -0.36
C ALA A 9 -6.59 -22.88 -0.94
N LYS A 10 -6.82 -21.58 -0.66
CA LYS A 10 -5.92 -20.50 -1.09
C LYS A 10 -4.53 -20.63 -0.47
N ILE A 11 -4.46 -20.94 0.83
CA ILE A 11 -3.18 -21.16 1.54
C ILE A 11 -2.43 -22.34 0.93
N ALA A 12 -3.11 -23.47 0.70
CA ALA A 12 -2.50 -24.66 0.12
C ALA A 12 -2.02 -24.45 -1.33
N ALA A 13 -2.65 -23.55 -2.08
CA ALA A 13 -2.31 -23.23 -3.46
C ALA A 13 -1.23 -22.14 -3.62
N ALA A 14 -0.84 -21.45 -2.55
CA ALA A 14 0.13 -20.36 -2.63
C ALA A 14 1.51 -20.88 -3.09
N ALA A 15 2.03 -20.34 -4.20
CA ALA A 15 3.26 -20.82 -4.81
C ALA A 15 4.51 -20.10 -4.27
N THR A 16 4.32 -18.91 -3.70
CA THR A 16 5.41 -18.09 -3.17
C THR A 16 5.15 -17.64 -1.75
N LYS A 17 6.22 -17.36 -1.01
CA LYS A 17 6.13 -16.75 0.33
C LYS A 17 5.36 -15.42 0.29
N ALA A 18 5.52 -14.64 -0.78
CA ALA A 18 4.84 -13.36 -0.92
C ALA A 18 3.32 -13.53 -0.99
N GLU A 19 2.84 -14.45 -1.83
CA GLU A 19 1.40 -14.77 -1.93
C GLU A 19 0.84 -15.28 -0.60
N LEU A 20 1.60 -16.13 0.10
CA LEU A 20 1.18 -16.63 1.41
C LEU A 20 1.06 -15.52 2.46
N GLU A 21 2.02 -14.58 2.48
CA GLU A 21 1.97 -13.40 3.36
C GLU A 21 0.81 -12.47 2.98
N ASP A 22 0.51 -12.29 1.70
CA ASP A 22 -0.63 -11.49 1.23
C ASP A 22 -1.96 -12.09 1.72
N ILE A 23 -2.13 -13.42 1.61
CA ILE A 23 -3.31 -14.15 2.10
C ILE A 23 -3.44 -14.03 3.63
N TYR A 24 -2.31 -14.05 4.34
CA TYR A 24 -2.28 -13.97 5.80
C TYR A 24 -2.50 -12.55 6.34
N LEU A 25 -2.29 -11.51 5.52
CA LEU A 25 -2.27 -10.11 5.93
C LEU A 25 -3.50 -9.65 6.75
N PRO A 26 -4.75 -10.04 6.40
CA PRO A 26 -5.93 -9.69 7.20
C PRO A 26 -5.97 -10.29 8.61
N TYR A 27 -5.22 -11.38 8.85
CA TYR A 27 -5.21 -12.14 10.11
C TYR A 27 -3.98 -11.87 10.96
N LYS A 28 -2.99 -11.17 10.41
CA LYS A 28 -1.76 -10.81 11.08
C LYS A 28 -2.08 -9.88 12.25
N PRO A 29 -1.60 -10.15 13.49
CA PRO A 29 -1.76 -9.22 14.60
C PRO A 29 -1.18 -7.86 14.27
N LYS A 30 -1.95 -6.80 14.49
CA LYS A 30 -1.58 -5.42 14.17
C LYS A 30 -1.50 -4.56 15.42
N ARG A 31 -0.69 -3.51 15.33
CA ARG A 31 -0.77 -2.39 16.28
C ARG A 31 -2.08 -1.67 15.99
N ARG A 32 -2.71 -1.14 17.04
CA ARG A 32 -3.98 -0.41 16.96
C ARG A 32 -4.00 0.58 15.79
N THR A 33 -4.64 0.23 14.67
CA THR A 33 -4.63 1.01 13.43
C THR A 33 -5.70 2.09 13.45
N LYS A 34 -5.60 3.09 12.55
CA LYS A 34 -6.67 4.09 12.40
C LYS A 34 -8.01 3.45 12.01
N ALA A 35 -7.96 2.41 11.16
CA ALA A 35 -9.12 1.63 10.76
C ALA A 35 -9.73 0.86 11.94
N GLU A 36 -8.91 0.24 12.79
CA GLU A 36 -9.38 -0.42 14.02
C GLU A 36 -10.04 0.59 14.97
N ILE A 37 -9.41 1.74 15.22
CA ILE A 37 -10.00 2.82 16.03
C ILE A 37 -11.33 3.29 15.43
N ALA A 38 -11.42 3.43 14.12
CA ALA A 38 -12.66 3.81 13.44
C ALA A 38 -13.76 2.74 13.59
N ARG A 39 -13.41 1.44 13.52
CA ARG A 39 -14.36 0.34 13.76
C ARG A 39 -14.85 0.32 15.21
N GLU A 40 -13.95 0.54 16.17
CA GLU A 40 -14.28 0.66 17.60
C GLU A 40 -15.25 1.81 17.86
N ARG A 41 -15.11 2.92 17.12
CA ARG A 41 -16.04 4.07 17.13
C ARG A 41 -17.34 3.85 16.36
N GLY A 42 -17.58 2.63 15.84
CA GLY A 42 -18.82 2.29 15.15
C GLY A 42 -18.90 2.77 13.69
N LEU A 43 -17.77 3.11 13.04
CA LEU A 43 -17.75 3.60 11.66
C LEU A 43 -17.73 2.48 10.59
N GLY A 44 -17.73 1.21 11.01
CA GLY A 44 -17.79 0.05 10.10
C GLY A 44 -19.01 0.08 9.17
N PRO A 45 -20.25 0.19 9.70
CA PRO A 45 -21.45 0.26 8.87
C PRO A 45 -21.49 1.47 7.92
N LEU A 46 -20.86 2.59 8.27
CA LEU A 46 -20.74 3.75 7.37
C LEU A 46 -19.86 3.41 6.15
N ALA A 47 -18.70 2.77 6.39
CA ALA A 47 -17.81 2.33 5.32
C ALA A 47 -18.51 1.33 4.37
N GLU A 48 -19.24 0.36 4.93
CA GLU A 48 -20.02 -0.60 4.16
C GLU A 48 -21.13 0.06 3.35
N ALA A 49 -21.89 0.98 3.94
CA ALA A 49 -22.98 1.68 3.26
C ALA A 49 -22.49 2.55 2.08
N ILE A 50 -21.34 3.21 2.23
CA ILE A 50 -20.70 3.99 1.16
C ILE A 50 -20.22 3.07 0.03
N LEU A 51 -19.62 1.92 0.37
CA LEU A 51 -19.09 1.00 -0.62
C LEU A 51 -20.19 0.27 -1.41
N ALA A 52 -21.29 -0.07 -0.73
CA ALA A 52 -22.39 -0.84 -1.32
C ALA A 52 -23.21 -0.07 -2.35
N ASP A 53 -23.30 1.27 -2.23
CA ASP A 53 -24.14 2.08 -3.09
C ASP A 53 -23.51 3.44 -3.42
N ARG A 54 -22.99 3.55 -4.65
CA ARG A 54 -22.33 4.76 -5.17
C ARG A 54 -23.30 5.91 -5.47
N SER A 55 -24.62 5.68 -5.43
CA SER A 55 -25.61 6.74 -5.67
C SER A 55 -25.86 7.61 -4.44
N LYS A 56 -25.50 7.11 -3.25
CA LYS A 56 -25.68 7.82 -1.98
C LYS A 56 -24.64 8.92 -1.82
N VAL A 57 -25.02 10.01 -1.13
CA VAL A 57 -24.12 11.10 -0.78
C VAL A 57 -23.39 10.73 0.52
N PRO A 58 -22.05 10.49 0.51
CA PRO A 58 -21.33 10.03 1.70
C PRO A 58 -21.44 11.01 2.87
N ALA A 59 -21.44 12.31 2.58
CA ALA A 59 -21.56 13.36 3.61
C ALA A 59 -22.90 13.28 4.36
N GLU A 60 -23.99 12.90 3.70
CA GLU A 60 -25.31 12.74 4.33
C GLU A 60 -25.35 11.49 5.21
N LEU A 61 -24.80 10.37 4.72
CA LEU A 61 -24.69 9.13 5.51
C LEU A 61 -23.88 9.35 6.79
N ALA A 62 -22.77 10.09 6.68
CA ALA A 62 -21.86 10.35 7.78
C ALA A 62 -22.50 11.09 8.97
N LEU A 63 -23.55 11.88 8.74
CA LEU A 63 -24.25 12.60 9.81
C LEU A 63 -24.84 11.67 10.87
N ALA A 64 -25.26 10.46 10.48
CA ALA A 64 -25.80 9.46 11.40
C ALA A 64 -24.74 8.82 12.32
N TYR A 65 -23.45 9.10 12.08
CA TYR A 65 -22.32 8.50 12.80
C TYR A 65 -21.53 9.51 13.62
N VAL A 66 -22.03 10.75 13.76
CA VAL A 66 -21.46 11.75 14.66
C VAL A 66 -21.79 11.38 16.10
N THR A 67 -20.77 11.32 16.94
CA THR A 67 -20.87 10.92 18.36
C THR A 67 -19.89 11.76 19.20
N GLU A 68 -19.84 11.56 20.51
CA GLU A 68 -18.82 12.22 21.35
C GLU A 68 -17.38 11.82 20.94
N GLU A 69 -17.19 10.62 20.41
CA GLU A 69 -15.89 10.13 19.93
C GLU A 69 -15.61 10.44 18.45
N VAL A 70 -16.64 10.91 17.72
CA VAL A 70 -16.59 11.26 16.29
C VAL A 70 -17.17 12.65 16.11
N ALA A 71 -16.30 13.65 16.19
CA ALA A 71 -16.67 15.06 16.35
C ALA A 71 -17.57 15.63 15.26
N ASP A 72 -17.39 15.21 14.00
CA ASP A 72 -18.15 15.71 12.87
C ASP A 72 -18.21 14.70 11.71
N ALA A 73 -18.98 15.04 10.67
CA ALA A 73 -19.11 14.21 9.48
C ALA A 73 -17.77 13.99 8.76
N LYS A 74 -16.83 14.95 8.85
CA LYS A 74 -15.51 14.82 8.23
C LYS A 74 -14.70 13.74 8.95
N ALA A 75 -14.69 13.73 10.28
CA ALA A 75 -14.04 12.70 11.08
C ALA A 75 -14.65 11.31 10.83
N ALA A 76 -15.98 11.23 10.68
CA ALA A 76 -16.67 9.99 10.32
C ALA A 76 -16.21 9.46 8.94
N LEU A 77 -16.13 10.35 7.94
CA LEU A 77 -15.66 10.00 6.59
C LEU A 77 -14.18 9.63 6.55
N GLU A 78 -13.33 10.31 7.32
CA GLU A 78 -11.92 9.96 7.45
C GLU A 78 -11.75 8.56 8.06
N GLY A 79 -12.52 8.24 9.12
CA GLY A 79 -12.51 6.90 9.69
C GLY A 79 -13.03 5.83 8.73
N ALA A 80 -14.13 6.10 8.01
CA ALA A 80 -14.63 5.20 6.97
C ALA A 80 -13.61 4.99 5.83
N ARG A 81 -12.91 6.05 5.41
CA ARG A 81 -11.83 5.97 4.41
C ARG A 81 -10.69 5.11 4.93
N ASP A 82 -10.28 5.26 6.18
CA ASP A 82 -9.19 4.48 6.76
C ASP A 82 -9.56 2.98 6.82
N ILE A 83 -10.81 2.65 7.16
CA ILE A 83 -11.36 1.28 7.10
C ILE A 83 -11.27 0.70 5.69
N LEU A 84 -11.77 1.42 4.69
CA LEU A 84 -11.78 0.94 3.29
C LEU A 84 -10.36 0.86 2.72
N SER A 85 -9.49 1.80 3.06
CA SER A 85 -8.10 1.80 2.61
C SER A 85 -7.35 0.58 3.13
N GLU A 86 -7.53 0.24 4.40
CA GLU A 86 -6.97 -0.99 4.99
C GLU A 86 -7.55 -2.23 4.30
N GLN A 87 -8.88 -2.29 4.12
CA GLN A 87 -9.53 -3.41 3.43
C GLN A 87 -8.99 -3.63 2.01
N PHE A 88 -8.75 -2.56 1.24
CA PHE A 88 -8.23 -2.67 -0.11
C PHE A 88 -6.75 -3.02 -0.13
N ALA A 89 -5.95 -2.42 0.77
CA ALA A 89 -4.53 -2.72 0.89
C ALA A 89 -4.25 -4.18 1.28
N GLU A 90 -5.21 -4.83 1.92
CA GLU A 90 -5.08 -6.22 2.41
C GLU A 90 -5.80 -7.26 1.53
N ASN A 91 -6.36 -6.83 0.41
CA ASN A 91 -6.94 -7.74 -0.55
C ASN A 91 -5.82 -8.45 -1.35
N ALA A 92 -5.56 -9.72 -1.03
CA ALA A 92 -4.50 -10.50 -1.64
C ALA A 92 -4.59 -10.55 -3.19
N ASP A 93 -5.79 -10.68 -3.74
CA ASP A 93 -6.00 -10.73 -5.20
C ASP A 93 -5.65 -9.38 -5.86
N LEU A 94 -6.03 -8.26 -5.23
CA LEU A 94 -5.70 -6.92 -5.70
C LEU A 94 -4.19 -6.67 -5.62
N VAL A 95 -3.56 -7.00 -4.49
CA VAL A 95 -2.11 -6.85 -4.29
C VAL A 95 -1.33 -7.68 -5.31
N GLY A 96 -1.75 -8.92 -5.57
CA GLY A 96 -1.15 -9.76 -6.60
C GLY A 96 -1.24 -9.15 -8.00
N LYS A 97 -2.41 -8.65 -8.39
CA LYS A 97 -2.61 -7.97 -9.69
C LYS A 97 -1.77 -6.70 -9.82
N LEU A 98 -1.71 -5.87 -8.78
CA LEU A 98 -0.90 -4.66 -8.78
C LEU A 98 0.60 -4.98 -8.87
N ARG A 99 1.07 -6.01 -8.16
CA ARG A 99 2.46 -6.47 -8.26
C ARG A 99 2.83 -6.90 -9.68
N ALA A 100 1.94 -7.63 -10.35
CA ALA A 100 2.12 -8.04 -11.75
C ALA A 100 2.14 -6.83 -12.69
N TYR A 101 1.20 -5.89 -12.52
CA TYR A 101 1.14 -4.65 -13.28
C TYR A 101 2.42 -3.81 -13.13
N MET A 102 2.88 -3.59 -11.90
CA MET A 102 4.11 -2.86 -11.62
C MET A 102 5.32 -3.55 -12.26
N LYS A 103 5.41 -4.89 -12.19
CA LYS A 103 6.49 -5.63 -12.84
C LYS A 103 6.51 -5.39 -14.36
N GLU A 104 5.36 -5.34 -15.01
CA GLU A 104 5.27 -5.18 -16.46
C GLU A 104 5.49 -3.73 -16.92
N ARG A 105 4.95 -2.75 -16.18
CA ARG A 105 4.78 -1.37 -16.64
C ARG A 105 5.71 -0.37 -15.99
N ALA A 106 6.23 -0.64 -14.80
CA ALA A 106 6.97 0.35 -14.04
C ALA A 106 8.42 0.55 -14.54
N PHE A 107 8.92 1.74 -14.24
CA PHE A 107 10.30 2.16 -14.39
C PHE A 107 10.93 2.35 -13.01
N LEU A 108 12.20 1.96 -12.89
CA LEU A 108 13.05 2.34 -11.78
C LEU A 108 13.71 3.66 -12.13
N ARG A 109 13.48 4.69 -11.32
CA ARG A 109 14.13 6.00 -11.44
C ARG A 109 15.13 6.18 -10.32
N ALA A 110 16.34 6.59 -10.66
CA ALA A 110 17.36 7.05 -9.74
C ALA A 110 17.62 8.53 -9.95
N LYS A 111 17.67 9.29 -8.86
CA LYS A 111 18.02 10.72 -8.87
C LYS A 111 19.04 11.03 -7.80
N VAL A 112 20.00 11.91 -8.09
CA VAL A 112 20.90 12.44 -7.07
C VAL A 112 20.12 13.29 -6.06
N VAL A 113 20.46 13.14 -4.78
CA VAL A 113 19.97 14.02 -3.73
C VAL A 113 20.67 15.37 -3.86
N ASP A 114 19.90 16.46 -3.76
CA ASP A 114 20.43 17.81 -3.87
C ASP A 114 21.58 18.06 -2.88
N GLY A 115 22.70 18.61 -3.39
CA GLY A 115 23.91 18.86 -2.61
C GLY A 115 24.85 17.65 -2.47
N LYS A 116 24.52 16.49 -3.03
CA LYS A 116 25.36 15.27 -2.96
C LYS A 116 26.12 14.97 -4.25
N GLN A 117 26.09 15.85 -5.25
CA GLN A 117 26.69 15.62 -6.58
C GLN A 117 28.19 15.38 -6.51
N GLU A 118 28.94 16.19 -5.75
CA GLU A 118 30.40 16.04 -5.63
C GLU A 118 30.78 14.80 -4.81
N ALA A 119 30.18 14.64 -3.62
CA ALA A 119 30.40 13.49 -2.75
C ALA A 119 29.98 12.16 -3.41
N GLY A 120 29.00 12.24 -4.33
CA GLY A 120 28.39 11.14 -5.03
C GLY A 120 28.98 10.81 -6.39
N ALA A 121 30.10 11.43 -6.81
CA ALA A 121 30.63 11.32 -8.18
C ALA A 121 30.79 9.87 -8.70
N LYS A 122 31.07 8.90 -7.82
CA LYS A 122 31.14 7.47 -8.16
C LYS A 122 29.81 6.83 -8.61
N PHE A 123 28.69 7.51 -8.37
CA PHE A 123 27.34 7.13 -8.80
C PHE A 123 26.79 8.06 -9.89
N SER A 124 27.64 8.87 -10.53
CA SER A 124 27.23 9.89 -11.51
C SER A 124 26.41 9.33 -12.68
N ASP A 125 26.70 8.09 -13.10
CA ASP A 125 25.92 7.34 -14.10
C ASP A 125 24.42 7.21 -13.74
N TYR A 126 24.06 7.39 -12.46
CA TYR A 126 22.71 7.20 -11.93
C TYR A 126 22.07 8.49 -11.39
N PHE A 127 22.67 9.66 -11.62
CA PHE A 127 22.16 10.94 -11.08
C PHE A 127 20.81 11.37 -11.65
N ASP A 128 20.47 10.91 -12.86
CA ASP A 128 19.13 11.00 -13.43
C ASP A 128 18.92 9.82 -14.39
N HIS A 129 18.86 8.62 -13.83
CA HIS A 129 18.76 7.39 -14.61
C HIS A 129 17.36 6.79 -14.51
N VAL A 130 16.89 6.26 -15.64
CA VAL A 130 15.56 5.64 -15.75
C VAL A 130 15.68 4.39 -16.61
N GLU A 131 15.18 3.27 -16.09
CA GLU A 131 15.12 2.04 -16.86
C GLU A 131 13.92 1.17 -16.45
N ARG A 132 13.54 0.23 -17.30
CA ARG A 132 12.39 -0.63 -17.05
C ARG A 132 12.65 -1.53 -15.83
N TRP A 133 11.75 -1.50 -14.85
CA TRP A 133 11.88 -2.23 -13.59
C TRP A 133 12.15 -3.74 -13.80
N SER A 134 11.44 -4.38 -14.73
CA SER A 134 11.59 -5.81 -15.00
C SER A 134 12.95 -6.22 -15.56
N GLY A 135 13.67 -5.27 -16.18
CA GLY A 135 14.88 -5.55 -16.97
C GLY A 135 16.17 -5.10 -16.31
N VAL A 136 16.12 -4.56 -15.09
CA VAL A 136 17.30 -3.99 -14.42
C VAL A 136 18.34 -5.08 -14.15
N PRO A 137 19.56 -5.01 -14.74
CA PRO A 137 20.63 -5.95 -14.47
C PRO A 137 21.12 -5.82 -13.03
N SER A 138 21.52 -6.96 -12.44
CA SER A 138 21.89 -7.03 -11.02
C SER A 138 22.96 -6.03 -10.61
N HIS A 139 23.98 -5.79 -11.44
CA HIS A 139 25.06 -4.86 -11.10
C HIS A 139 24.57 -3.40 -11.01
N ARG A 140 23.63 -2.97 -11.87
CA ARG A 140 23.05 -1.62 -11.81
C ARG A 140 22.10 -1.48 -10.64
N ALA A 141 21.24 -2.47 -10.41
CA ALA A 141 20.37 -2.50 -9.23
C ALA A 141 21.17 -2.36 -7.94
N LEU A 142 22.27 -3.11 -7.80
CA LEU A 142 23.16 -3.04 -6.63
C LEU A 142 23.88 -1.69 -6.52
N ALA A 143 24.33 -1.10 -7.63
CA ALA A 143 24.96 0.22 -7.62
C ALA A 143 23.98 1.32 -7.17
N MET A 144 22.76 1.31 -7.71
CA MET A 144 21.67 2.22 -7.33
C MET A 144 21.26 2.06 -5.86
N LEU A 145 21.07 0.82 -5.40
CA LEU A 145 20.75 0.52 -4.00
C LEU A 145 21.86 0.96 -3.04
N ARG A 146 23.12 0.79 -3.44
CA ARG A 146 24.27 1.29 -2.69
C ARG A 146 24.26 2.82 -2.61
N GLY A 147 24.03 3.51 -3.73
CA GLY A 147 23.92 4.96 -3.76
C GLY A 147 22.78 5.48 -2.88
N ARG A 148 21.66 4.75 -2.80
CA ARG A 148 20.57 5.04 -1.88
C ARG A 148 20.96 4.85 -0.41
N ASN A 149 21.61 3.73 -0.08
CA ASN A 149 22.05 3.44 1.28
C ASN A 149 23.12 4.43 1.78
N GLU A 150 23.89 5.01 0.88
CA GLU A 150 24.86 6.09 1.16
C GLU A 150 24.21 7.49 1.11
N GLU A 151 22.89 7.59 0.98
CA GLU A 151 22.12 8.86 0.92
C GLU A 151 22.54 9.80 -0.21
N VAL A 152 23.12 9.25 -1.29
CA VAL A 152 23.51 9.99 -2.49
C VAL A 152 22.39 9.97 -3.53
N LEU A 153 21.69 8.84 -3.66
CA LEU A 153 20.60 8.66 -4.62
C LEU A 153 19.26 8.50 -3.90
N SER A 154 18.20 9.02 -4.49
CA SER A 154 16.83 8.56 -4.25
C SER A 154 16.46 7.56 -5.33
N LEU A 155 15.71 6.52 -4.95
CA LEU A 155 15.14 5.56 -5.87
C LEU A 155 13.62 5.60 -5.77
N ASP A 156 12.97 5.63 -6.92
CA ASP A 156 11.51 5.61 -7.02
C ASP A 156 11.06 4.60 -8.09
N ILE A 157 9.80 4.19 -7.97
CA ILE A 157 9.13 3.34 -8.95
C ILE A 157 7.99 4.15 -9.54
N GLU A 158 8.12 4.52 -10.81
CA GLU A 158 7.11 5.29 -11.55
C GLU A 158 6.47 4.44 -12.64
N VAL A 159 5.21 4.70 -12.96
CA VAL A 159 4.47 4.06 -14.07
C VAL A 159 4.00 5.13 -15.04
#